data_AF-A0A0X8HCD4-F1
#
_entry.id   AF-A0A0X8HCD4-F1
#
_cell.length_a   1.000
_cell.length_b   1.000
_cell.length_c   1.000
_cell.angle_alpha   90.00
_cell.angle_beta   90.00
_cell.angle_gamma   90.00
#
_symmetry.space_group_name_H-M   'P 1'
#
loop_
_entity.id
_entity.type
_entity.pdbx_description
1 polymer ?
#
loop_
_entity_poly.entity_id
_entity_poly.type
_entity_poly.pdbx_seq_one_letter_code
_entity_poly.pdbx_strand_id
1 'polypeptide(L)'
;MISLASRRFSGLAHGGPALFMFLLMMLPMALLSACRSQLQEQLYQGTALGTGYHITLYADLDAQERERIAVGIQSELAHLQQQRDALMGSLAAAFSGAARLPFAPPISLGDELERLLHALAVDHLTEWLTDHDVENMMVEVGGVIRTRGLPPGGGWWLSLEHAGLPEQGAGPRINLTGAALVHRQVRPTPVTIPALPRTLGISVVADTASEASRQALLLMAADQQNTTMSQVLGMDSAARLVVKTPQGVEILYTAAMEPWLEH
;
A
#
# COMPACT_ATOMS: atom_id res chain seq x y z
N MET A 1 -35.43 25.20 -82.11
CA MET A 1 -35.74 25.93 -80.87
C MET A 1 -36.01 24.89 -79.78
N ILE A 2 -35.03 24.61 -78.93
CA ILE A 2 -35.13 23.61 -77.85
C ILE A 2 -34.69 24.33 -76.57
N SER A 3 -35.61 24.43 -75.62
CA SER A 3 -35.45 25.16 -74.36
C SER A 3 -34.72 24.29 -73.33
N LEU A 4 -33.57 24.75 -72.84
CA LEU A 4 -32.84 24.12 -71.73
C LEU A 4 -33.37 24.70 -70.41
N ALA A 5 -34.13 23.88 -69.68
CA ALA A 5 -34.56 24.18 -68.32
C ALA A 5 -33.44 23.84 -67.31
N SER A 6 -32.73 24.85 -66.83
CA SER A 6 -31.79 24.72 -65.70
C SER A 6 -32.56 24.61 -64.38
N ARG A 7 -32.59 23.44 -63.75
CA ARG A 7 -33.01 23.31 -62.35
C ARG A 7 -31.85 23.71 -61.45
N ARG A 8 -31.93 24.90 -60.84
CA ARG A 8 -31.05 25.31 -59.73
C ARG A 8 -31.50 24.60 -58.46
N PHE A 9 -30.60 23.83 -57.84
CA PHE A 9 -30.74 23.40 -56.45
C PHE A 9 -30.59 24.62 -55.54
N SER A 10 -31.71 25.22 -55.15
CA SER A 10 -31.76 26.24 -54.09
C SER A 10 -32.36 25.58 -52.86
N GLY A 11 -31.52 25.17 -51.91
CA GLY A 11 -32.01 24.54 -50.69
C GLY A 11 -30.92 24.13 -49.71
N LEU A 12 -30.00 25.02 -49.38
CA LEU A 12 -29.05 24.87 -48.25
C LEU A 12 -28.48 26.24 -47.86
N ALA A 13 -29.35 27.21 -47.57
CA ALA A 13 -28.94 28.51 -47.04
C ALA A 13 -30.09 29.17 -46.26
N HIS A 14 -30.53 28.55 -45.17
CA HIS A 14 -31.43 29.19 -44.21
C HIS A 14 -30.94 29.10 -42.75
N GLY A 15 -29.66 28.77 -42.52
CA GLY A 15 -28.99 29.10 -41.27
C GLY A 15 -28.31 30.46 -41.43
N GLY A 16 -28.89 31.52 -40.86
CA GLY A 16 -28.31 32.87 -40.94
C GLY A 16 -26.90 32.96 -40.31
N PRO A 17 -26.18 34.08 -40.50
CA PRO A 17 -24.83 34.29 -39.95
C PRO A 17 -24.78 34.13 -38.42
N ALA A 18 -25.91 34.32 -37.73
CA ALA A 18 -26.06 34.08 -36.30
C ALA A 18 -25.91 32.58 -35.91
N LEU A 19 -26.38 31.65 -36.74
CA LEU A 19 -26.24 30.21 -36.48
C LEU A 19 -24.81 29.73 -36.71
N PHE A 20 -24.13 30.31 -37.71
CA PHE A 20 -22.70 30.10 -37.93
C PHE A 20 -21.87 30.66 -36.76
N MET A 21 -22.20 31.86 -36.26
CA MET A 21 -21.49 32.45 -35.12
C MET A 21 -21.76 31.71 -33.80
N PHE A 22 -23.00 31.24 -33.58
CA PHE A 22 -23.35 30.41 -32.42
C PHE A 22 -22.60 29.08 -32.45
N LEU A 23 -22.49 28.43 -33.61
CA LEU A 23 -21.74 27.19 -33.76
C LEU A 23 -20.22 27.42 -33.59
N LEU A 24 -19.68 28.53 -34.14
CA LEU A 24 -18.28 28.93 -33.97
C LEU A 24 -17.93 29.23 -32.50
N MET A 25 -18.88 29.73 -31.72
CA MET A 25 -18.65 30.10 -30.31
C MET A 25 -18.95 28.95 -29.32
N MET A 26 -19.93 28.09 -29.61
CA MET A 26 -20.29 26.95 -28.75
C MET A 26 -19.39 25.73 -28.96
N LEU A 27 -18.85 25.52 -30.16
CA LEU A 27 -17.93 24.40 -30.45
C LEU A 27 -16.63 24.44 -29.62
N PRO A 28 -15.91 25.57 -29.47
CA PRO A 28 -14.73 25.62 -28.60
C PRO A 28 -15.10 25.45 -27.11
N MET A 29 -16.28 25.89 -26.69
CA MET A 29 -16.75 25.72 -25.32
C MET A 29 -17.09 24.25 -25.00
N ALA A 30 -17.64 23.51 -25.98
CA ALA A 30 -17.88 22.07 -25.86
C ALA A 30 -16.57 21.27 -25.84
N LEU A 31 -15.54 21.71 -26.56
CA LEU A 31 -14.21 21.08 -26.54
C LEU A 31 -13.45 21.32 -25.23
N LEU A 32 -13.67 22.45 -24.56
CA LEU A 32 -13.03 22.75 -23.26
C LEU A 32 -13.61 21.92 -22.10
N SER A 33 -14.83 21.37 -22.22
CA SER A 33 -15.45 20.54 -21.19
C SER A 33 -14.96 19.09 -21.17
N ALA A 34 -14.22 18.64 -22.20
CA ALA A 34 -13.79 17.25 -22.36
C ALA A 34 -12.40 16.95 -21.76
N CYS A 35 -11.65 17.96 -21.29
CA CYS A 35 -10.27 17.81 -20.82
C CYS A 35 -10.15 17.78 -19.29
N ARG A 36 -11.00 17.04 -18.60
CA ARG A 36 -10.74 16.69 -17.19
C ARG A 36 -10.95 15.19 -17.01
N SER A 37 -9.99 14.40 -17.48
CA SER A 37 -9.83 13.01 -17.04
C SER A 37 -9.55 13.08 -15.53
N GLN A 38 -10.59 12.86 -14.75
CA GLN A 38 -10.52 12.83 -13.30
C GLN A 38 -10.30 11.36 -12.94
N LEU A 39 -9.05 10.98 -12.65
CA LEU A 39 -8.70 9.65 -12.16
C LEU A 39 -9.70 9.26 -11.06
N GLN A 40 -10.46 8.20 -11.31
CA GLN A 40 -11.50 7.75 -10.40
C GLN A 40 -10.90 6.79 -9.38
N GLU A 41 -11.33 6.94 -8.13
CA GLU A 41 -10.96 6.01 -7.07
C GLU A 41 -11.67 4.67 -7.25
N GLN A 42 -10.92 3.58 -7.23
CA GLN A 42 -11.41 2.21 -7.22
C GLN A 42 -10.90 1.52 -5.95
N LEU A 43 -11.81 1.01 -5.12
CA LEU A 43 -11.49 0.34 -3.87
C LEU A 43 -11.85 -1.15 -3.95
N TYR A 44 -10.85 -2.00 -3.69
CA TYR A 44 -11.01 -3.43 -3.57
C TYR A 44 -10.62 -3.86 -2.16
N GLN A 45 -11.49 -4.58 -1.48
CA GLN A 45 -11.29 -4.97 -0.09
C GLN A 45 -11.93 -6.32 0.20
N GLY A 46 -11.37 -7.02 1.18
CA GLY A 46 -11.86 -8.31 1.61
C GLY A 46 -10.88 -9.01 2.53
N THR A 47 -10.97 -10.33 2.57
CA THR A 47 -10.08 -11.17 3.37
C THR A 47 -9.34 -12.15 2.47
N ALA A 48 -8.03 -12.23 2.63
CA ALA A 48 -7.16 -13.20 1.98
C ALA A 48 -5.91 -13.37 2.86
N LEU A 49 -5.17 -14.47 2.69
CA LEU A 49 -3.92 -14.68 3.43
C LEU A 49 -4.11 -14.57 4.96
N GLY A 50 -5.28 -15.01 5.46
CA GLY A 50 -5.60 -15.05 6.88
C GLY A 50 -5.77 -13.68 7.52
N THR A 51 -5.90 -12.62 6.72
CA THR A 51 -5.98 -11.24 7.15
C THR A 51 -6.88 -10.42 6.22
N GLY A 52 -7.07 -9.15 6.52
CA GLY A 52 -7.73 -8.20 5.64
C GLY A 52 -6.77 -7.65 4.58
N TYR A 53 -7.31 -7.29 3.42
CA TYR A 53 -6.60 -6.51 2.41
C TYR A 53 -7.43 -5.27 2.01
N HIS A 54 -6.73 -4.21 1.63
CA HIS A 54 -7.30 -3.00 1.05
C HIS A 54 -6.43 -2.56 -0.12
N ILE A 55 -7.03 -2.37 -1.29
CA ILE A 55 -6.33 -1.94 -2.50
C ILE A 55 -7.09 -0.74 -3.06
N THR A 56 -6.43 0.41 -3.09
CA THR A 56 -6.96 1.65 -3.66
C THR A 56 -6.22 1.96 -4.95
N LEU A 57 -6.94 2.11 -6.05
CA LEU A 57 -6.40 2.49 -7.35
C LEU A 57 -6.97 3.84 -7.79
N TYR A 58 -6.14 4.67 -8.43
CA TYR A 58 -6.60 5.88 -9.13
C TYR A 58 -6.29 5.73 -10.62
N ALA A 59 -7.31 5.34 -11.38
CA ALA A 59 -7.22 5.06 -12.81
C ALA A 59 -8.54 5.38 -13.53
N ASP A 60 -8.47 5.62 -14.83
CA ASP A 60 -9.64 5.83 -15.70
C ASP A 60 -10.06 4.49 -16.30
N LEU A 61 -10.67 3.63 -15.47
CA LEU A 61 -11.06 2.28 -15.86
C LEU A 61 -12.54 2.23 -16.25
N ASP A 62 -12.82 1.68 -17.43
CA ASP A 62 -14.19 1.36 -17.85
C ASP A 62 -14.78 0.17 -17.04
N ALA A 63 -16.05 -0.14 -17.28
CA ALA A 63 -16.72 -1.21 -16.53
C ALA A 63 -16.10 -2.60 -16.76
N GLN A 64 -15.59 -2.87 -17.96
CA GLN A 64 -14.98 -4.14 -18.31
C GLN A 64 -13.56 -4.24 -17.72
N GLU A 65 -12.80 -3.15 -17.73
CA GLU A 65 -11.49 -3.05 -17.09
C GLU A 65 -11.57 -3.24 -15.58
N ARG A 66 -12.51 -2.56 -14.91
CA ARG A 66 -12.71 -2.73 -13.47
C ARG A 66 -13.01 -4.18 -13.10
N GLU A 67 -13.85 -4.85 -13.89
CA GLU A 67 -14.17 -6.28 -13.68
C GLU A 67 -12.95 -7.17 -13.92
N ARG A 68 -12.19 -6.92 -15.00
CA ARG A 68 -10.94 -7.66 -15.27
C ARG A 68 -9.93 -7.52 -14.13
N ILE A 69 -9.72 -6.29 -13.63
CA ILE A 69 -8.84 -6.03 -12.49
C ILE A 69 -9.37 -6.70 -11.22
N ALA A 70 -10.67 -6.62 -10.95
CA ALA A 70 -11.29 -7.28 -9.79
C ALA A 70 -11.04 -8.79 -9.82
N VAL A 71 -11.36 -9.45 -10.93
CA VAL A 71 -11.18 -10.89 -11.12
C VAL A 71 -9.71 -11.28 -11.04
N GLY A 72 -8.82 -10.46 -11.62
CA GLY A 72 -7.38 -10.66 -11.57
C GLY A 72 -6.84 -10.60 -10.14
N ILE A 73 -7.17 -9.56 -9.37
CA ILE A 73 -6.80 -9.44 -7.94
C ILE A 73 -7.28 -10.68 -7.16
N GLN A 74 -8.54 -11.11 -7.35
CA GLN A 74 -9.03 -12.30 -6.65
C GLN A 74 -8.29 -13.57 -7.06
N SER A 75 -7.91 -13.69 -8.33
CA SER A 75 -7.17 -14.85 -8.84
C SER A 75 -5.76 -14.91 -8.26
N GLU A 76 -5.05 -13.78 -8.22
CA GLU A 76 -3.72 -13.68 -7.59
C GLU A 76 -3.78 -13.97 -6.09
N LEU A 77 -4.75 -13.38 -5.38
CA LEU A 77 -4.96 -13.65 -3.95
C LEU A 77 -5.29 -15.11 -3.66
N ALA A 78 -6.12 -15.76 -4.50
CA ALA A 78 -6.44 -17.17 -4.36
C ALA A 78 -5.21 -18.07 -4.60
N HIS A 79 -4.37 -17.73 -5.58
CA HIS A 79 -3.13 -18.44 -5.85
C HIS A 79 -2.15 -18.31 -4.66
N LEU A 80 -1.93 -17.09 -4.16
CA LEU A 80 -1.08 -16.84 -2.99
C LEU A 80 -1.63 -17.56 -1.74
N GLN A 81 -2.95 -17.58 -1.57
CA GLN A 81 -3.63 -18.30 -0.49
C GLN A 81 -3.35 -19.80 -0.55
N GLN A 82 -3.44 -20.42 -1.73
CA GLN A 82 -3.12 -21.84 -1.92
C GLN A 82 -1.65 -22.13 -1.60
N GLN A 83 -0.72 -21.28 -2.05
CA GLN A 83 0.71 -21.44 -1.76
C GLN A 83 1.00 -21.34 -0.25
N ARG A 84 0.39 -20.37 0.42
CA ARG A 84 0.48 -20.22 1.88
C ARG A 84 -0.03 -21.45 2.61
N ASP A 85 -1.23 -21.94 2.27
CA ASP A 85 -1.83 -23.08 2.96
C ASP A 85 -0.97 -24.34 2.81
N ALA A 86 -0.41 -24.55 1.62
CA ALA A 86 0.53 -25.65 1.36
C ALA A 86 1.81 -25.52 2.21
N LEU A 87 2.38 -24.31 2.30
CA LEU A 87 3.60 -24.06 3.06
C LEU A 87 3.37 -24.18 4.56
N MET A 88 2.30 -23.60 5.09
CA MET A 88 1.93 -23.68 6.50
C MET A 88 1.57 -25.11 6.91
N GLY A 89 0.86 -25.85 6.05
CA GLY A 89 0.59 -27.27 6.25
C GLY A 89 1.87 -28.11 6.30
N SER A 90 2.81 -27.85 5.39
CA SER A 90 4.11 -28.53 5.36
C SER A 90 4.94 -28.22 6.61
N LEU A 91 4.93 -26.96 7.05
CA LEU A 91 5.60 -26.53 8.27
C LEU A 91 5.01 -27.22 9.51
N ALA A 92 3.68 -27.21 9.64
CA ALA A 92 3.00 -27.87 10.74
C ALA A 92 3.31 -29.38 10.77
N ALA A 93 3.32 -30.04 9.61
CA ALA A 93 3.67 -31.46 9.52
C ALA A 93 5.13 -31.72 9.94
N ALA A 94 6.09 -30.92 9.45
CA ALA A 94 7.51 -31.06 9.77
C ALA A 94 7.81 -30.90 11.26
N PHE A 95 7.11 -29.98 11.94
CA PHE A 95 7.33 -29.68 13.36
C PHE A 95 6.32 -30.33 14.31
N SER A 96 5.35 -31.10 13.80
CA SER A 96 4.35 -31.82 14.60
C SER A 96 4.95 -32.77 15.66
N GLY A 97 6.17 -33.29 15.42
CA GLY A 97 6.92 -34.14 16.34
C GLY A 97 7.94 -33.40 17.23
N ALA A 98 8.15 -32.09 17.02
CA ALA A 98 9.18 -31.29 17.71
C ALA A 98 8.75 -30.79 19.10
N ALA A 99 7.61 -31.27 19.63
CA ALA A 99 7.00 -30.93 20.92
C ALA A 99 7.86 -31.27 22.18
N ARG A 100 9.17 -31.51 22.01
CA ARG A 100 10.13 -31.80 23.09
C ARG A 100 11.34 -30.85 23.11
N LEU A 101 11.27 -29.70 22.45
CA LEU A 101 12.28 -28.67 22.65
C LEU A 101 11.97 -27.91 23.95
N PRO A 102 12.88 -27.93 24.96
CA PRO A 102 12.64 -27.30 26.27
C PRO A 102 12.68 -25.76 26.24
N PHE A 103 12.92 -25.16 25.08
CA PHE A 103 12.90 -23.72 24.86
C PHE A 103 11.88 -23.38 23.77
N ALA A 104 10.86 -22.59 24.12
CA ALA A 104 10.05 -21.92 23.12
C ALA A 104 10.94 -20.87 22.42
N PRO A 105 11.06 -20.87 21.09
CA PRO A 105 11.80 -19.81 20.41
C PRO A 105 11.12 -18.46 20.70
N PRO A 106 11.89 -17.37 20.88
CA PRO A 106 11.33 -16.03 21.14
C PRO A 106 10.47 -15.50 19.97
N ILE A 107 10.54 -16.14 18.80
CA ILE A 107 9.76 -15.85 17.60
C ILE A 107 9.08 -17.15 17.16
N SER A 108 7.75 -17.15 17.05
CA SER A 108 7.03 -18.22 16.37
C SER A 108 7.43 -18.20 14.89
N LEU A 109 8.11 -19.24 14.43
CA LEU A 109 8.55 -19.35 13.04
C LEU A 109 7.37 -19.27 12.05
N GLY A 110 6.18 -19.75 12.46
CA GLY A 110 4.95 -19.58 11.70
C GLY A 110 4.52 -18.12 11.59
N ASP A 111 4.60 -17.34 12.68
CA ASP A 111 4.26 -15.91 12.66
C ASP A 111 5.21 -15.11 11.76
N GLU A 112 6.50 -15.48 11.77
CA GLU A 112 7.48 -14.83 10.90
C GLU A 112 7.23 -15.14 9.43
N LEU A 113 6.89 -16.39 9.14
CA LEU A 113 6.54 -16.80 7.80
C LEU A 113 5.28 -16.07 7.31
N GLU A 114 4.22 -15.97 8.12
CA GLU A 114 3.00 -15.23 7.76
C GLU A 114 3.32 -13.76 7.43
N ARG A 115 4.14 -13.08 8.24
CA ARG A 115 4.57 -11.69 7.96
C ARG A 115 5.33 -11.57 6.63
N LEU A 116 6.23 -12.50 6.35
CA LEU A 116 6.97 -12.52 5.09
C LEU A 116 6.04 -12.78 3.90
N LEU A 117 5.06 -13.67 4.04
CA LEU A 117 4.08 -13.95 3.01
C LEU A 117 3.18 -12.74 2.71
N HIS A 118 2.78 -11.96 3.73
CA HIS A 118 2.06 -10.70 3.51
C HIS A 118 2.92 -9.69 2.76
N ALA A 119 4.19 -9.56 3.12
CA ALA A 119 5.13 -8.67 2.43
C ALA A 119 5.32 -9.05 0.95
N LEU A 120 5.54 -10.34 0.67
CA LEU A 120 5.65 -10.85 -0.69
C LEU A 120 4.36 -10.69 -1.49
N ALA A 121 3.19 -10.88 -0.85
CA ALA A 121 1.90 -10.69 -1.51
C ALA A 121 1.68 -9.24 -1.94
N VAL A 122 2.04 -8.27 -1.08
CA VAL A 122 1.95 -6.85 -1.42
C VAL A 122 2.88 -6.51 -2.59
N ASP A 123 4.11 -7.03 -2.60
CA ASP A 123 5.04 -6.82 -3.71
C ASP A 123 4.51 -7.42 -5.01
N HIS A 124 4.05 -8.67 -4.97
CA HIS A 124 3.49 -9.39 -6.11
C HIS A 124 2.26 -8.68 -6.70
N LEU A 125 1.31 -8.27 -5.86
CA LEU A 125 0.12 -7.55 -6.31
C LEU A 125 0.47 -6.19 -6.91
N THR A 126 1.45 -5.48 -6.35
CA THR A 126 1.92 -4.19 -6.88
C THR A 126 2.54 -4.37 -8.27
N GLU A 127 3.36 -5.41 -8.45
CA GLU A 127 3.96 -5.75 -9.75
C GLU A 127 2.89 -6.16 -10.76
N TRP A 128 1.99 -7.06 -10.37
CA TRP A 128 0.87 -7.48 -11.21
C TRP A 128 0.00 -6.31 -11.67
N LEU A 129 -0.36 -5.38 -10.76
CA LEU A 129 -1.12 -4.18 -11.13
C LEU A 129 -0.34 -3.24 -12.05
N THR A 130 0.98 -3.15 -11.87
CA THR A 130 1.86 -2.37 -12.75
C THR A 130 1.89 -2.96 -14.16
N ASP A 131 1.95 -4.29 -14.28
CA ASP A 131 1.89 -5.00 -15.56
C ASP A 131 0.53 -4.87 -16.27
N HIS A 132 -0.50 -4.40 -15.55
CA HIS A 132 -1.84 -4.09 -16.06
C HIS A 132 -2.10 -2.58 -16.17
N ASP A 133 -1.04 -1.78 -16.37
CA ASP A 133 -1.09 -0.34 -16.63
C ASP A 133 -1.72 0.52 -15.51
N VAL A 134 -1.76 0.00 -14.28
CA VAL A 134 -2.18 0.80 -13.11
C VAL A 134 -0.96 1.54 -12.55
N GLU A 135 -0.97 2.86 -12.59
CA GLU A 135 0.17 3.67 -12.17
C GLU A 135 0.08 4.17 -10.72
N ASN A 136 -1.14 4.50 -10.27
CA ASN A 136 -1.40 5.13 -8.98
C ASN A 136 -2.19 4.16 -8.10
N MET A 137 -1.50 3.56 -7.13
CA MET A 137 -2.10 2.53 -6.27
C MET A 137 -1.54 2.55 -4.86
N MET A 138 -2.34 2.05 -3.93
CA MET A 138 -1.93 1.61 -2.60
C MET A 138 -2.45 0.19 -2.40
N VAL A 139 -1.54 -0.72 -2.05
CA VAL A 139 -1.84 -2.14 -1.78
C VAL A 139 -1.51 -2.41 -0.32
N GLU A 140 -2.50 -2.89 0.43
CA GLU A 140 -2.35 -3.32 1.82
C GLU A 140 -2.78 -4.78 2.00
N VAL A 141 -1.95 -5.58 2.67
CA VAL A 141 -2.31 -6.92 3.16
C VAL A 141 -1.80 -7.05 4.60
N GLY A 142 -2.70 -7.20 5.56
CA GLY A 142 -2.33 -7.42 6.97
C GLY A 142 -1.47 -6.33 7.60
N GLY A 143 -1.68 -5.06 7.23
CA GLY A 143 -0.92 -3.92 7.72
C GLY A 143 0.46 -3.74 7.07
N VAL A 144 0.83 -4.59 6.11
CA VAL A 144 1.92 -4.32 5.16
C VAL A 144 1.34 -3.47 4.05
N ILE A 145 1.95 -2.33 3.78
CA ILE A 145 1.47 -1.37 2.77
C ILE A 145 2.57 -1.14 1.74
N ARG A 146 2.21 -1.03 0.46
CA ARG A 146 3.07 -0.49 -0.60
C ARG A 146 2.29 0.44 -1.50
N THR A 147 2.92 1.53 -1.92
CA THR A 147 2.32 2.52 -2.80
C THR A 147 3.12 2.68 -4.07
N ARG A 148 2.42 3.10 -5.13
CA ARG A 148 3.01 3.51 -6.40
C ARG A 148 2.27 4.74 -6.93
N GLY A 149 2.99 5.59 -7.64
CA GLY A 149 2.44 6.83 -8.19
C GLY A 149 1.92 7.75 -7.09
N LEU A 150 1.02 8.66 -7.46
CA LEU A 150 0.43 9.64 -6.57
C LEU A 150 -1.10 9.62 -6.69
N PRO A 151 -1.83 9.70 -5.57
CA PRO A 151 -3.25 9.97 -5.65
C PRO A 151 -3.48 11.42 -6.15
N PRO A 152 -4.67 11.78 -6.61
CA PRO A 152 -4.99 13.16 -7.04
C PRO A 152 -4.69 14.24 -5.99
N GLY A 153 -4.62 13.87 -4.70
CA GLY A 153 -4.26 14.75 -3.58
C GLY A 153 -2.76 14.96 -3.35
N GLY A 154 -1.88 14.33 -4.14
CA GLY A 154 -0.44 14.60 -4.16
C GLY A 154 0.43 13.80 -3.19
N GLY A 155 -0.14 12.96 -2.31
CA GLY A 155 0.63 12.07 -1.44
C GLY A 155 -0.22 10.99 -0.78
N TRP A 156 0.40 9.84 -0.49
CA TRP A 156 -0.22 8.75 0.27
C TRP A 156 0.09 8.94 1.75
N TRP A 157 -0.80 9.64 2.45
CA TRP A 157 -0.61 9.98 3.86
C TRP A 157 -1.15 8.88 4.76
N LEU A 158 -0.27 8.30 5.59
CA LEU A 158 -0.62 7.27 6.55
C LEU A 158 -0.33 7.77 7.97
N SER A 159 -1.24 7.50 8.90
CA SER A 159 -1.02 7.82 10.32
C SER A 159 -0.18 6.72 10.97
N LEU A 160 0.87 7.10 11.70
CA LEU A 160 1.61 6.17 12.54
C LEU A 160 0.96 6.13 13.94
N GLU A 161 0.75 4.93 14.46
CA GLU A 161 0.16 4.73 15.79
C GLU A 161 1.02 5.32 16.92
N HIS A 162 0.38 5.93 17.92
CA HIS A 162 1.04 6.55 19.08
C HIS A 162 1.56 5.56 20.15
N ALA A 163 1.41 4.25 19.93
CA ALA A 163 1.87 3.21 20.84
C ALA A 163 1.40 3.39 22.30
N GLY A 164 0.15 3.81 22.50
CA GLY A 164 -0.46 3.95 23.83
C GLY A 164 0.01 5.17 24.65
N LEU A 165 0.79 6.08 24.05
CA LEU A 165 1.09 7.38 24.64
C LEU A 165 -0.16 8.29 24.61
N PRO A 166 -0.36 9.17 25.61
CA PRO A 166 -1.49 10.09 25.61
C PRO A 166 -1.49 10.93 24.33
N GLU A 167 -2.63 10.99 23.63
CA GLU A 167 -2.78 11.76 22.39
C GLU A 167 -2.54 13.24 22.68
N GLN A 168 -1.35 13.74 22.33
CA GLN A 168 -1.08 15.17 22.26
C GLN A 168 -1.01 15.58 20.79
N GLY A 169 -2.19 15.72 20.16
CA GLY A 169 -2.32 16.16 18.77
C GLY A 169 -2.45 15.04 17.74
N ALA A 170 -2.50 15.42 16.46
CA ALA A 170 -2.47 14.47 15.36
C ALA A 170 -1.12 13.72 15.37
N GLY A 171 -1.15 12.39 15.38
CA GLY A 171 0.07 11.59 15.36
C GLY A 171 0.91 11.81 14.11
N PRO A 172 2.23 11.49 14.19
CA PRO A 172 3.12 11.67 13.06
C PRO A 172 2.56 10.94 11.85
N ARG A 173 2.40 11.67 10.75
CA ARG A 173 1.98 11.14 9.46
C ARG A 173 3.20 10.87 8.60
N ILE A 174 3.12 9.82 7.80
CA ILE A 174 4.13 9.47 6.82
C ILE A 174 3.56 9.68 5.41
N ASN A 175 4.33 10.33 4.53
CA ASN A 175 4.02 10.36 3.11
C ASN A 175 4.69 9.17 2.41
N LEU A 176 3.97 8.07 2.25
CA LEU A 176 4.52 6.88 1.63
C LEU A 176 4.41 6.98 0.10
N THR A 177 5.33 7.66 -0.58
CA THR A 177 5.31 7.77 -2.04
C THR A 177 6.33 6.84 -2.68
N GLY A 178 5.85 5.85 -3.46
CA GLY A 178 6.73 4.93 -4.20
C GLY A 178 7.53 3.99 -3.32
N ALA A 179 7.00 3.64 -2.15
CA ALA A 179 7.67 2.85 -1.13
C ALA A 179 6.69 1.94 -0.40
N ALA A 180 7.22 1.05 0.43
CA ALA A 180 6.49 0.16 1.29
C ALA A 180 6.73 0.50 2.76
N LEU A 181 5.71 0.27 3.58
CA LEU A 181 5.74 0.40 5.03
C LEU A 181 5.36 -0.94 5.65
N VAL A 182 6.23 -1.46 6.50
CA VAL A 182 5.96 -2.65 7.31
C VAL A 182 5.99 -2.28 8.78
N HIS A 183 4.96 -2.68 9.51
CA HIS A 183 4.89 -2.51 10.95
C HIS A 183 4.99 -3.86 11.68
N ARG A 184 5.86 -3.91 12.69
CA ARG A 184 6.15 -5.10 13.49
C ARG A 184 6.01 -4.76 14.97
N GLN A 185 4.98 -5.29 15.61
CA GLN A 185 4.82 -5.20 17.06
C GLN A 185 5.36 -6.44 17.76
N VAL A 186 5.98 -6.23 18.92
CA VAL A 186 6.16 -7.31 19.87
C VAL A 186 4.81 -7.60 20.50
N ARG A 187 4.15 -8.68 20.07
CA ARG A 187 2.95 -9.16 20.75
C ARG A 187 3.36 -9.68 22.13
N PRO A 188 2.86 -9.11 23.23
CA PRO A 188 3.06 -9.73 24.54
C PRO A 188 2.33 -11.06 24.53
N THR A 189 3.04 -12.18 24.51
CA THR A 189 2.53 -13.40 25.17
C THR A 189 2.21 -13.02 26.63
N PRO A 190 1.17 -13.58 27.27
CA PRO A 190 0.83 -13.26 28.65
C PRO A 190 1.96 -13.70 29.58
N VAL A 191 2.95 -12.83 29.72
CA VAL A 191 4.13 -12.94 30.56
C VAL A 191 4.25 -11.58 31.24
N THR A 192 4.56 -11.63 32.52
CA THR A 192 4.74 -10.50 33.43
C THR A 192 5.51 -9.34 32.78
N ILE A 193 4.95 -8.13 32.86
CA ILE A 193 5.51 -6.83 32.38
C ILE A 193 7.05 -6.65 32.53
N PRO A 194 7.75 -7.16 33.57
CA PRO A 194 9.21 -7.11 33.65
C PRO A 194 9.98 -7.88 32.56
N ALA A 195 9.34 -8.75 31.77
CA ALA A 195 10.01 -9.58 30.75
C ALA A 195 9.88 -9.06 29.30
N LEU A 196 9.21 -7.92 29.08
CA LEU A 196 9.10 -7.35 27.74
C LEU A 196 10.47 -6.86 27.23
N PRO A 197 10.80 -7.09 25.94
CA PRO A 197 12.02 -6.56 25.34
C PRO A 197 12.00 -5.03 25.35
N ARG A 198 13.18 -4.45 25.17
CA ARG A 198 13.34 -2.99 25.10
C ARG A 198 12.54 -2.42 23.93
N THR A 199 12.65 -3.00 22.75
CA THR A 199 11.84 -2.58 21.59
C THR A 199 10.46 -3.22 21.64
N LEU A 200 9.41 -2.40 21.60
CA LEU A 200 8.01 -2.80 21.63
C LEU A 200 7.40 -2.85 20.22
N GLY A 201 7.94 -2.06 19.29
CA GLY A 201 7.50 -2.07 17.89
C GLY A 201 8.49 -1.38 16.96
N ILE A 202 8.49 -1.79 15.70
CA ILE A 202 9.33 -1.24 14.64
C ILE A 202 8.45 -1.00 13.41
N SER A 203 8.49 0.20 12.86
CA SER A 203 7.99 0.48 11.51
C SER A 203 9.17 0.75 10.60
N VAL A 204 9.23 0.11 9.43
CA VAL A 204 10.29 0.31 8.44
C VAL A 204 9.70 0.71 7.10
N VAL A 205 10.36 1.67 6.46
CA VAL A 205 10.10 2.10 5.08
C VAL A 205 11.22 1.60 4.18
N ALA A 206 10.88 1.02 3.03
CA ALA A 206 11.83 0.61 1.99
C ALA A 206 11.16 0.57 0.61
N ASP A 207 11.91 0.33 -0.46
CA ASP A 207 11.39 0.30 -1.83
C ASP A 207 10.35 -0.82 -2.06
N THR A 208 10.53 -1.96 -1.37
CA THR A 208 9.63 -3.12 -1.43
C THR A 208 9.20 -3.55 -0.03
N ALA A 209 8.03 -4.16 0.05
CA ALA A 209 7.48 -4.65 1.31
C ALA A 209 8.36 -5.76 1.90
N SER A 210 8.90 -6.64 1.05
CA SER A 210 9.81 -7.71 1.45
C SER A 210 11.11 -7.17 2.05
N GLU A 211 11.66 -6.09 1.48
CA GLU A 211 12.85 -5.45 2.01
C GLU A 211 12.57 -4.76 3.35
N ALA A 212 11.45 -4.02 3.46
CA ALA A 212 11.03 -3.42 4.73
C ALA A 212 10.83 -4.49 5.82
N SER A 213 10.21 -5.62 5.48
CA SER A 213 10.00 -6.76 6.39
C SER A 213 11.32 -7.37 6.86
N ARG A 214 12.25 -7.61 5.93
CA ARG A 214 13.60 -8.13 6.23
C ARG A 214 14.37 -7.19 7.15
N GLN A 215 14.38 -5.89 6.85
CA GLN A 215 15.04 -4.88 7.68
C GLN A 215 14.41 -4.82 9.08
N ALA A 216 13.07 -4.85 9.19
CA ALA A 216 12.37 -4.87 10.48
C ALA A 216 12.74 -6.10 11.33
N LEU A 217 12.86 -7.28 10.71
CA LEU A 217 13.34 -8.49 11.39
C LEU A 217 14.77 -8.32 11.91
N LEU A 218 15.67 -7.81 11.09
CA LEU A 218 17.08 -7.61 11.48
C LEU A 218 17.23 -6.59 12.62
N LEU A 219 16.49 -5.48 12.57
CA LEU A 219 16.47 -4.49 13.65
C LEU A 219 15.95 -5.07 14.96
N MET A 220 14.88 -5.88 14.90
CA MET A 220 14.33 -6.54 16.08
C MET A 220 15.30 -7.59 16.65
N ALA A 221 16.01 -8.32 15.79
CA ALA A 221 17.05 -9.27 16.20
C ALA A 221 18.27 -8.57 16.82
N ALA A 222 18.69 -7.43 16.27
CA ALA A 222 19.84 -6.66 16.76
C ALA A 222 19.61 -6.11 18.17
N ASP A 223 18.40 -5.59 18.46
CA ASP A 223 18.03 -5.13 19.82
C ASP A 223 18.09 -6.27 20.85
N GLN A 224 17.71 -7.49 20.46
CA GLN A 224 17.79 -8.67 21.34
C GLN A 224 19.23 -9.12 21.65
N GLN A 225 20.21 -8.71 20.85
CA GLN A 225 21.63 -9.09 21.01
C GLN A 225 22.44 -8.08 21.83
N ASN A 226 21.79 -7.21 22.63
CA ASN A 226 22.41 -6.12 23.40
C ASN A 226 23.17 -5.10 22.54
N THR A 227 22.78 -4.95 21.26
CA THR A 227 23.28 -3.86 20.41
C THR A 227 22.86 -2.52 21.03
N THR A 228 23.77 -1.53 21.05
CA THR A 228 23.42 -0.22 21.60
C THR A 228 22.41 0.48 20.68
N MET A 229 21.49 1.26 21.25
CA MET A 229 20.48 1.98 20.45
C MET A 229 21.13 2.93 19.44
N SER A 230 22.29 3.52 19.76
CA SER A 230 23.05 4.35 18.83
C SER A 230 23.54 3.57 17.60
N GLN A 231 23.86 2.29 17.73
CA GLN A 231 24.22 1.44 16.60
C GLN A 231 22.99 1.07 15.76
N VAL A 232 21.85 0.77 16.40
CA VAL A 232 20.57 0.49 15.70
C VAL A 232 20.10 1.72 14.92
N LEU A 233 20.19 2.91 15.52
CA LEU A 233 19.83 4.18 14.89
C LEU A 233 20.79 4.62 13.79
N GLY A 234 22.02 4.09 13.80
CA GLY A 234 23.03 4.32 12.76
C GLY A 234 22.94 3.36 11.58
N MET A 235 21.96 2.46 11.55
CA MET A 235 21.69 1.61 10.39
C MET A 235 20.97 2.42 9.31
N ASP A 236 21.26 2.12 8.04
CA ASP A 236 20.71 2.84 6.88
C ASP A 236 19.20 2.62 6.65
N SER A 237 18.55 1.81 7.48
CA SER A 237 17.11 1.56 7.42
C SER A 237 16.31 2.80 7.80
N ALA A 238 15.31 3.18 7.00
CA ALA A 238 14.33 4.19 7.38
C ALA A 238 13.35 3.59 8.39
N ALA A 239 13.68 3.67 9.68
CA ALA A 239 12.97 3.01 10.76
C ALA A 239 12.48 3.96 11.85
N ARG A 240 11.29 3.65 12.37
CA ARG A 240 10.70 4.17 13.60
C ARG A 240 10.68 3.05 14.62
N LEU A 241 11.23 3.29 15.80
CA LEU A 241 11.27 2.35 16.90
C LEU A 241 10.44 2.86 18.07
N VAL A 242 9.56 2.01 18.59
CA VAL A 242 8.85 2.22 19.84
C VAL A 242 9.60 1.45 20.91
N VAL A 243 10.17 2.15 21.89
CA VAL A 243 11.06 1.55 22.89
C VAL A 243 10.58 1.83 24.30
N LYS A 244 10.75 0.85 25.20
CA LYS A 244 10.54 0.97 26.63
C LYS A 244 11.77 1.58 27.29
N THR A 245 11.56 2.62 28.09
CA THR A 245 12.58 3.26 28.93
C THR A 245 12.14 3.25 30.41
N PRO A 246 13.04 3.53 31.37
CA PRO A 246 12.64 3.66 32.77
C PRO A 246 11.58 4.74 33.02
N GLN A 247 11.47 5.73 32.14
CA GLN A 247 10.55 6.86 32.22
C GLN A 247 9.22 6.61 31.48
N GLY A 248 9.12 5.58 30.64
CA GLY A 248 7.90 5.28 29.90
C GLY A 248 8.17 4.59 28.56
N VAL A 249 7.39 4.98 27.55
CA VAL A 249 7.59 4.58 26.15
C VAL A 249 8.11 5.78 25.38
N GLU A 250 9.17 5.58 24.61
CA GLU A 250 9.75 6.59 23.73
C GLU A 250 9.65 6.14 22.27
N ILE A 251 9.54 7.11 21.37
CA ILE A 251 9.56 6.88 19.93
C ILE A 251 10.88 7.46 19.40
N LEU A 252 11.66 6.62 18.76
CA LEU A 252 12.94 6.97 18.15
C LEU A 252 12.85 6.80 16.64
N TYR A 253 13.60 7.63 15.91
CA TYR A 253 13.69 7.59 14.45
C TYR A 253 15.14 7.49 14.03
N THR A 254 15.42 6.67 13.01
CA THR A 254 16.67 6.72 12.26
C THR A 254 16.71 7.98 11.39
N ALA A 255 17.89 8.50 11.07
CA ALA A 255 18.03 9.64 10.15
C ALA A 255 17.36 9.38 8.78
N ALA A 256 17.42 8.16 8.28
CA ALA A 256 16.79 7.77 7.00
C ALA A 256 15.25 7.85 7.01
N MET A 257 14.61 7.93 8.20
CA MET A 257 13.16 8.07 8.33
C MET A 257 12.70 9.53 8.20
N GLU A 258 13.56 10.51 8.49
CA GLU A 258 13.20 11.93 8.51
C GLU A 258 12.53 12.44 7.22
N PRO A 259 12.98 12.07 6.00
CA PRO A 259 12.35 12.53 4.75
C PRO A 259 10.91 12.08 4.56
N TRP A 260 10.49 11.04 5.28
CA TRP A 260 9.16 10.45 5.16
C TRP A 260 8.14 11.09 6.12
N LEU A 261 8.62 11.75 7.18
CA LEU A 261 7.79 12.31 8.24
C LEU A 261 7.26 13.70 7.87
N GLU A 262 5.97 13.91 8.13
CA GLU A 262 5.40 15.25 8.18
C GLU A 262 5.74 15.89 9.53
N HIS A 263 6.24 17.13 9.49
CA HIS A 263 6.55 17.93 10.68
C HIS A 263 5.50 19.01 10.90
#